data_AF-A0A0M3HK45-F1
#
_entry.id   AF-A0A0M3HK45-F1
#
_cell.length_a   1.000
_cell.length_b   1.000
_cell.length_c   1.000
_cell.angle_alpha   90.00
_cell.angle_beta   90.00
_cell.angle_gamma   90.00
#
_symmetry.space_group_name_H-M   'P 1'
#
loop_
_entity.id
_entity.type
_entity.pdbx_description
1 polymer ?
#
loop_
_entity_poly.entity_id
_entity_poly.type
_entity_poly.pdbx_seq_one_letter_code
_entity_poly.pdbx_strand_id
1 'polypeptide(L)'
;ATTSKTHTAVKIAPRYSGPVIHCLDASKTVVACSSLCDPKTRDEFLADILEEYEEVRIEHYESMKERRFVSLKAARSRALKLDFTHFQPGKRLTYSRK
;
A
#
# COMPACT_ATOMS: atom_id res chain seq x y z
N ALA A 1 1.68 -8.14 6.85
CA ALA A 1 2.28 -6.78 6.86
C ALA A 1 1.59 -5.95 5.78
N THR A 2 1.30 -4.67 6.03
CA THR A 2 0.60 -3.77 5.09
C THR A 2 1.54 -3.06 4.11
N THR A 3 2.77 -3.55 3.98
CA THR A 3 3.79 -2.95 3.13
C THR A 3 3.47 -3.22 1.66
N SER A 4 3.52 -2.18 0.84
CA SER A 4 3.36 -2.29 -0.61
C SER A 4 4.57 -1.66 -1.31
N LYS A 5 4.78 -2.06 -2.57
CA LYS A 5 5.82 -1.51 -3.43
C LYS A 5 5.68 0.01 -3.57
N THR A 6 4.46 0.47 -3.87
CA THR A 6 4.13 1.90 -3.97
C THR A 6 4.39 2.66 -2.68
N HIS A 7 3.97 2.12 -1.53
CA HIS A 7 4.24 2.78 -0.24
C HIS A 7 5.76 2.88 0.02
N THR A 8 6.50 1.83 -0.31
CA THR A 8 7.95 1.79 -0.14
C THR A 8 8.64 2.82 -1.04
N ALA A 9 8.33 2.84 -2.34
CA ALA A 9 8.92 3.75 -3.31
C ALA A 9 8.62 5.24 -3.02
N VAL A 10 7.38 5.55 -2.60
CA VAL A 10 6.91 6.93 -2.39
C VAL A 10 7.26 7.48 -1.01
N LYS A 11 7.21 6.65 0.05
CA LYS A 11 7.33 7.13 1.44
C LYS A 11 8.62 6.70 2.14
N ILE A 12 9.15 5.52 1.85
CA ILE A 12 10.27 4.93 2.59
C ILE A 12 11.60 5.20 1.89
N ALA A 13 11.74 4.79 0.63
CA ALA A 13 12.95 4.94 -0.16
C ALA A 13 13.55 6.37 -0.15
N PRO A 14 12.79 7.47 -0.33
CA PRO A 14 13.38 8.82 -0.35
C PRO A 14 13.84 9.31 1.03
N ARG A 15 13.56 8.59 2.12
CA ARG A 15 13.93 8.97 3.49
C ARG A 15 15.18 8.24 3.99
N TYR A 16 15.70 7.29 3.23
CA TYR A 16 16.86 6.50 3.60
C TYR A 16 17.94 6.61 2.51
N SER A 17 19.20 6.77 2.92
CA SER A 17 20.33 6.91 2.01
C SER A 17 20.84 5.58 1.47
N GLY A 18 20.53 4.47 2.14
CA GLY A 18 20.89 3.13 1.69
C GLY A 18 19.82 2.49 0.81
N PRO A 19 20.08 1.27 0.32
CA PRO A 19 19.12 0.54 -0.50
C PRO A 19 17.89 0.14 0.31
N VAL A 20 16.71 0.32 -0.28
CA VAL A 20 15.42 -0.10 0.28
C VAL A 20 14.75 -1.02 -0.73
N ILE A 21 14.39 -2.23 -0.29
CA ILE A 21 13.78 -3.23 -1.17
C ILE A 21 12.52 -3.78 -0.51
N HIS A 22 11.41 -3.72 -1.24
CA HIS A 22 10.14 -4.36 -0.91
C HIS A 22 10.08 -5.75 -1.53
N CYS A 23 9.90 -6.77 -0.68
CA CYS A 23 9.65 -8.15 -1.11
C CYS A 23 8.20 -8.55 -0.83
N LEU A 24 7.57 -9.22 -1.79
CA LEU A 24 6.17 -9.68 -1.70
C LEU A 24 6.00 -10.89 -0.79
N ASP A 25 6.95 -11.81 -0.84
CA ASP A 25 6.92 -13.07 -0.11
C ASP A 25 8.32 -13.50 0.34
N ALA A 26 8.36 -14.51 1.21
CA ALA A 26 9.60 -15.03 1.77
C ALA A 26 10.49 -15.66 0.69
N SER A 27 9.92 -16.34 -0.30
CA SER A 27 10.67 -16.96 -1.40
C SER A 27 11.49 -15.94 -2.19
N LYS A 28 10.92 -14.79 -2.53
CA LYS A 28 11.59 -13.72 -3.26
C LYS A 28 12.64 -13.00 -2.42
N THR A 29 12.45 -12.98 -1.11
CA THR A 29 13.42 -12.37 -0.18
C THR A 29 14.76 -13.10 -0.22
N VAL A 30 14.76 -14.43 -0.32
CA VAL A 30 16.01 -15.22 -0.40
C VAL A 30 16.82 -14.86 -1.64
N VAL A 31 16.16 -14.74 -2.80
CA VAL A 31 16.81 -14.36 -4.06
C VAL A 31 17.37 -12.93 -3.97
N ALA A 32 16.57 -11.98 -3.46
CA ALA A 32 17.00 -10.60 -3.28
C ALA A 32 18.22 -10.48 -2.34
N CYS A 33 18.22 -11.20 -1.22
CA CYS A 33 19.37 -11.25 -0.32
C CYS A 33 20.61 -11.85 -1.00
N SER A 34 20.44 -12.89 -1.82
CA SER A 34 21.56 -13.49 -2.58
C SER A 34 22.17 -12.48 -3.55
N SER A 35 21.36 -11.76 -4.32
CA SER A 35 21.83 -10.74 -5.26
C SER A 35 22.53 -9.56 -4.55
N LEU A 36 22.07 -9.18 -3.36
CA LEU A 36 22.73 -8.13 -2.57
C LEU A 36 24.07 -8.54 -1.99
N CYS A 37 24.25 -9.83 -1.68
CA CYS A 37 25.49 -10.36 -1.13
C CYS A 37 26.56 -10.60 -2.20
N ASP A 38 26.18 -10.76 -3.48
CA ASP A 38 27.11 -10.97 -4.57
C ASP A 38 27.64 -9.63 -5.13
N PRO A 39 28.96 -9.34 -5.03
CA PRO A 39 29.54 -8.08 -5.48
C PRO A 39 29.37 -7.81 -6.98
N LYS A 40 29.15 -8.84 -7.80
CA LYS A 40 29.03 -8.67 -9.26
C LYS A 40 27.64 -8.22 -9.69
N THR A 41 26.61 -8.71 -9.01
CA THR A 41 25.20 -8.48 -9.39
C THR A 41 24.53 -7.43 -8.51
N ARG A 42 25.13 -7.09 -7.36
CA ARG A 42 24.60 -6.09 -6.42
C ARG A 42 24.31 -4.74 -7.06
N ASP A 43 25.27 -4.15 -7.77
CA ASP A 43 25.13 -2.77 -8.25
C ASP A 43 24.10 -2.66 -9.37
N GLU A 44 24.06 -3.63 -10.28
CA GLU A 44 23.03 -3.77 -11.32
C GLU A 44 21.64 -3.95 -10.70
N PHE A 45 21.49 -4.89 -9.76
CA PHE A 45 20.23 -5.12 -9.07
C PHE A 45 19.72 -3.89 -8.31
N LEU A 46 20.62 -3.11 -7.70
CA LEU A 46 20.24 -1.88 -7.03
C LEU A 46 19.82 -0.78 -8.01
N ALA A 47 20.49 -0.68 -9.16
CA ALA A 47 20.10 0.25 -10.21
C ALA A 47 18.69 -0.06 -10.75
N ASP A 48 18.41 -1.33 -11.03
CA ASP A 48 17.09 -1.78 -11.50
C ASP A 48 15.98 -1.44 -10.50
N ILE A 49 16.20 -1.67 -9.20
CA ILE A 49 15.23 -1.34 -8.15
C ILE A 49 15.01 0.18 -8.05
N LEU A 50 16.06 0.98 -8.22
CA LEU A 50 15.96 2.44 -8.17
C LEU A 50 15.16 2.99 -9.35
N GLU A 51 15.41 2.47 -10.56
CA GLU A 51 14.64 2.80 -11.76
C GLU A 51 13.17 2.42 -11.59
N GLU A 52 12.89 1.19 -11.17
CA GLU A 52 11.53 0.72 -10.94
C GLU A 52 10.79 1.57 -9.87
N TYR A 53 11.50 2.02 -8.83
CA TYR A 53 10.89 2.88 -7.81
C TYR A 53 10.63 4.29 -8.32
N GLU A 54 11.43 4.79 -9.27
CA GLU A 54 11.15 6.08 -9.90
C GLU A 54 9.92 6.01 -10.79
N GLU A 55 9.80 4.97 -11.62
CA GLU A 55 8.60 4.74 -12.45
C GLU A 55 7.33 4.66 -11.59
N VAL A 56 7.36 3.86 -10.52
CA VAL A 56 6.22 3.72 -9.59
C VAL A 56 5.89 5.04 -8.89
N ARG A 57 6.89 5.88 -8.60
CA ARG A 57 6.65 7.22 -8.05
C ARG A 57 5.93 8.11 -9.04
N ILE A 58 6.40 8.16 -10.29
CA ILE A 58 5.80 8.97 -11.36
C ILE A 58 4.34 8.55 -11.57
N GLU A 59 4.10 7.26 -11.77
CA GLU A 59 2.76 6.70 -11.97
C GLU A 59 1.82 7.04 -10.79
N HIS A 60 2.33 6.92 -9.54
CA HIS A 60 1.56 7.27 -8.36
C HIS A 60 1.12 8.75 -8.36
N TYR A 61 2.03 9.67 -8.68
CA TYR A 61 1.71 11.10 -8.73
C TYR A 61 0.79 11.46 -9.89
N GLU A 62 0.89 10.78 -11.03
CA GLU A 62 -0.05 10.94 -12.15
C GLU A 62 -1.45 10.47 -11.77
N SER A 63 -1.56 9.28 -11.16
CA SER A 63 -2.85 8.75 -10.69
C SER A 63 -3.52 9.66 -9.63
N MET A 64 -2.74 10.41 -8.86
CA MET A 64 -3.25 11.39 -7.89
C MET A 64 -3.89 12.60 -8.55
N LYS A 65 -3.38 13.04 -9.71
CA LYS A 65 -3.93 14.19 -10.46
C LYS A 65 -5.32 13.89 -11.03
N GLU A 66 -5.58 12.64 -11.39
CA GLU A 66 -6.87 12.23 -11.94
C GLU A 66 -7.99 12.12 -10.88
N ARG A 67 -7.63 12.01 -9.60
CA ARG A 67 -8.61 11.81 -8.52
C ARG A 67 -9.41 13.08 -8.27
N ARG A 68 -10.68 13.06 -8.66
CA ARG A 68 -11.66 14.09 -8.32
C ARG A 68 -12.19 13.88 -6.91
N PHE A 69 -11.75 14.73 -5.99
CA PHE A 69 -12.27 14.74 -4.63
C PHE A 69 -13.57 15.54 -4.55
N VAL A 70 -14.50 15.05 -3.72
CA VAL A 70 -15.75 15.74 -3.39
C VAL A 70 -15.58 16.35 -2.01
N SER A 71 -16.16 17.53 -1.77
CA SER A 71 -16.10 18.15 -0.44
C SER A 71 -16.77 17.27 0.62
N LEU A 72 -16.30 17.36 1.87
CA LEU A 72 -16.86 16.59 2.98
C LEU A 72 -18.37 16.78 3.12
N LYS A 73 -18.86 18.01 2.90
CA LYS A 73 -20.30 18.32 2.94
C LYS A 73 -21.07 17.58 1.84
N ALA A 74 -20.56 17.60 0.61
CA ALA A 74 -21.20 16.92 -0.52
C ALA A 74 -21.12 15.39 -0.41
N ALA A 75 -20.03 14.85 0.15
CA ALA A 75 -19.91 13.43 0.47
C ALA A 75 -20.96 13.01 1.53
N ARG A 76 -21.08 13.79 2.62
CA ARG A 76 -22.08 13.54 3.68
C ARG A 76 -23.52 13.65 3.17
N SER A 77 -23.81 14.58 2.26
CA SER A 77 -25.16 14.68 1.66
C SER A 77 -25.50 13.51 0.74
N ARG A 78 -24.48 12.84 0.18
CA ARG A 78 -24.62 11.62 -0.63
C ARG A 78 -24.59 10.34 0.20
N ALA A 79 -24.65 10.45 1.54
CA ALA A 79 -24.74 9.28 2.40
C ALA A 79 -25.97 8.43 2.05
N LEU A 80 -25.84 7.12 2.24
CA LEU A 80 -26.91 6.16 2.02
C LEU A 80 -28.12 6.52 2.89
N LYS A 81 -29.25 6.84 2.25
CA LYS A 81 -30.51 7.17 2.94
C LYS A 81 -31.25 5.86 3.22
N LEU A 82 -31.08 5.34 4.43
CA LEU A 82 -31.83 4.19 4.91
C LEU A 82 -33.00 4.67 5.76
N ASP A 83 -34.16 4.04 5.57
CA ASP A 83 -35.29 4.22 6.45
C ASP A 83 -35.13 3.29 7.67
N PHE A 84 -34.86 3.89 8.83
CA PHE A 84 -34.68 3.17 10.09
C PHE A 84 -35.98 3.06 10.91
N THR A 85 -37.09 3.63 10.45
CA THR A 85 -38.35 3.65 11.23
C THR A 85 -38.91 2.27 11.50
N HIS A 86 -38.75 1.33 10.55
CA HIS A 86 -39.21 -0.05 10.66
C HIS A 86 -38.07 -1.07 10.74
N PHE A 87 -36.81 -0.62 10.82
CA PHE A 87 -35.67 -1.52 10.92
C PHE A 87 -35.47 -1.95 12.37
N GLN A 88 -35.75 -3.22 12.67
CA GLN A 88 -35.37 -3.82 13.96
C GLN A 88 -33.95 -4.39 13.86
N PRO A 89 -32.96 -3.84 14.59
CA PRO A 89 -31.63 -4.40 14.62
C PRO A 89 -31.68 -5.81 15.23
N GLY A 90 -31.02 -6.77 14.58
CA GLY A 90 -30.92 -8.12 15.11
C GLY A 90 -30.31 -8.12 16.51
N LYS A 91 -30.96 -8.81 17.46
CA LYS A 91 -30.41 -8.98 18.81
C LYS A 91 -29.08 -9.72 18.71
N ARG A 92 -28.05 -9.20 19.38
CA ARG A 92 -26.75 -9.86 19.51
C ARG A 92 -26.96 -11.18 20.25
N LEU A 93 -26.61 -12.30 19.62
CA LEU A 93 -26.59 -13.60 20.28
C LEU A 93 -25.43 -13.63 21.29
N THR A 94 -25.73 -13.52 22.58
CA THR A 94 -24.74 -13.74 23.65
C THR A 94 -24.78 -15.20 24.05
N TYR A 95 -23.73 -15.96 23.72
CA TYR A 95 -23.56 -17.32 24.21
C TYR A 95 -23.13 -17.26 25.68
N SER A 96 -24.04 -17.58 26.60
CA SER A 96 -23.70 -17.75 28.02
C SER A 96 -22.97 -19.09 28.17
N ARG A 97 -21.64 -19.04 28.36
CA ARG A 97 -20.87 -20.23 28.75
C ARG A 97 -21.29 -20.59 30.18
N LYS A 98 -21.94 -21.75 30.33
CA LYS A 98 -22.05 -22.43 31.64
C LYS A 98 -20.70 -23.00 32.05
#